data_AF-A0A9Q5N863-F1
#
_entry.id   AF-A0A9Q5N863-F1
#
_cell.length_a   1.000
_cell.length_b   1.000
_cell.length_c   1.000
_cell.angle_alpha   90.00
_cell.angle_beta   90.00
_cell.angle_gamma   90.00
#
_symmetry.space_group_name_H-M   'P 1'
#
loop_
_entity.id
_entity.type
_entity.pdbx_description
1 polymer ?
#
loop_
_entity_poly.entity_id
_entity_poly.type
_entity_poly.pdbx_seq_one_letter_code
_entity_poly.pdbx_strand_id
1 'polypeptide(L)'
;MSDPVTSETLSTITKLNDSNYSVWKHDMRAALQVKKLWRLTSGQEAKSSAPDDAVQLWEEKAEQAAGLIYQRIEHSMQVMVQDYMDDPVKMWTELQKINEQDNPAARFNAYDEFFNITKKEDESLTNLVSRVELALHKIRSTRSTTLKLEEFENELACACLIRALPEDYASFRSAVLLMKEFKWNNLKRHLLKSSRTVKSASSFSPRPCSHPPVVLLSLSPLKMSLAHSVAFLDTLRRTAI
;
A
#
# COMPACT_ATOMS: atom_id res chain seq x y z
N MET A 1 17.21 -37.45 -10.00
CA MET A 1 18.07 -36.75 -9.03
C MET A 1 17.68 -35.29 -9.07
N SER A 2 17.04 -34.78 -8.02
CA SER A 2 16.68 -33.37 -7.91
C SER A 2 17.92 -32.60 -7.45
N ASP A 3 18.29 -31.52 -8.16
CA ASP A 3 19.45 -30.71 -7.79
C ASP A 3 19.24 -30.04 -6.41
N PRO A 4 20.23 -30.08 -5.50
CA PRO A 4 20.08 -29.56 -4.14
C PRO A 4 19.77 -28.07 -4.09
N VAL A 5 20.19 -27.30 -5.10
CA VAL A 5 19.98 -25.84 -5.21
C VAL A 5 18.50 -25.48 -5.49
N THR A 6 17.71 -26.39 -6.08
CA THR A 6 16.32 -26.08 -6.49
C THR A 6 15.29 -26.20 -5.37
N SER A 7 15.60 -26.89 -4.27
CA SER A 7 14.74 -26.97 -3.08
C SER A 7 15.00 -25.82 -2.09
N GLU A 8 16.24 -25.34 -2.01
CA GLU A 8 16.65 -24.24 -1.12
C GLU A 8 16.05 -22.89 -1.51
N THR A 9 15.89 -22.62 -2.81
CA THR A 9 15.36 -21.33 -3.28
C THR A 9 13.87 -21.16 -3.03
N LEU A 10 13.11 -22.25 -2.91
CA LEU A 10 11.69 -22.16 -2.59
C LEU A 10 11.48 -21.94 -1.09
N SER A 11 12.25 -22.62 -0.23
CA SER A 11 12.04 -22.63 1.22
C SER A 11 12.21 -21.25 1.87
N THR A 12 12.99 -20.36 1.25
CA THR A 12 13.23 -18.99 1.72
C THR A 12 12.10 -18.01 1.40
N ILE A 13 11.20 -18.35 0.46
CA ILE A 13 10.09 -17.47 0.08
C ILE A 13 9.04 -17.50 1.19
N THR A 14 8.84 -16.33 1.81
CA THR A 14 7.78 -16.11 2.80
C THR A 14 6.42 -16.35 2.15
N LYS A 15 5.50 -17.04 2.83
CA LYS A 15 4.16 -17.29 2.26
C LYS A 15 3.40 -15.98 2.04
N LEU A 16 2.63 -15.91 0.97
CA LEU A 16 1.76 -14.77 0.69
C LEU A 16 0.69 -14.61 1.77
N ASN A 17 0.58 -13.40 2.27
CA ASN A 17 -0.49 -12.92 3.15
C ASN A 17 -0.99 -11.55 2.69
N ASP A 18 -1.90 -10.97 3.47
CA ASP A 18 -2.61 -9.72 3.13
C ASP A 18 -1.71 -8.47 3.05
N SER A 19 -0.42 -8.58 3.41
CA SER A 19 0.47 -7.42 3.57
C SER A 19 1.78 -7.49 2.76
N ASN A 20 2.13 -8.65 2.19
CA ASN A 20 3.45 -8.87 1.60
C ASN A 20 3.43 -9.15 0.09
N TYR A 21 2.28 -8.99 -0.59
CA TYR A 21 2.15 -9.33 -2.01
C TYR A 21 3.20 -8.68 -2.91
N SER A 22 3.55 -7.41 -2.67
CA SER A 22 4.54 -6.69 -3.48
C SER A 22 5.90 -7.39 -3.50
N VAL A 23 6.35 -7.90 -2.35
CA VAL A 23 7.61 -8.65 -2.23
C VAL A 23 7.42 -10.07 -2.77
N TRP A 24 6.38 -10.76 -2.30
CA TRP A 24 6.06 -12.13 -2.69
C TRP A 24 5.97 -12.31 -4.21
N LYS A 25 5.32 -11.36 -4.91
CA LYS A 25 5.16 -11.39 -6.37
C LYS A 25 6.51 -11.49 -7.07
N HIS A 26 7.51 -10.76 -6.61
CA HIS A 26 8.84 -10.76 -7.22
C HIS A 26 9.61 -12.04 -6.90
N ASP A 27 9.59 -12.47 -5.63
CA ASP A 27 10.28 -13.69 -5.20
C ASP A 27 9.70 -14.95 -5.85
N MET A 28 8.36 -15.07 -5.86
CA MET A 28 7.67 -16.19 -6.48
C MET A 28 7.87 -16.22 -7.99
N ARG A 29 7.83 -15.05 -8.66
CA ARG A 29 8.17 -14.94 -10.08
C ARG A 29 9.59 -15.43 -10.35
N ALA A 30 10.58 -15.01 -9.55
CA ALA A 30 11.96 -15.44 -9.72
C ALA A 30 12.09 -16.96 -9.57
N ALA A 31 11.42 -17.57 -8.59
CA ALA A 31 11.41 -19.03 -8.41
C ALA A 31 10.81 -19.78 -9.61
N LEU A 32 9.70 -19.28 -10.16
CA LEU A 32 9.09 -19.83 -11.37
C LEU A 32 10.01 -19.66 -12.59
N GLN A 33 10.77 -18.56 -12.69
CA GLN A 33 11.74 -18.36 -13.77
C GLN A 33 12.90 -19.35 -13.70
N VAL A 34 13.46 -19.59 -12.51
CA VAL A 34 14.52 -20.59 -12.30
C VAL A 34 14.08 -21.98 -12.76
N LYS A 35 12.80 -22.32 -12.56
CA LYS A 35 12.20 -23.59 -12.98
C LYS A 35 11.64 -23.58 -14.41
N LYS A 36 11.81 -22.48 -15.17
CA LYS A 36 11.30 -22.30 -16.55
C LYS A 36 9.76 -22.38 -16.66
N LEU A 37 9.03 -22.04 -15.60
CA LEU A 37 7.57 -22.11 -15.51
C LEU A 37 6.89 -20.74 -15.71
N TRP A 38 7.65 -19.65 -15.64
CA TRP A 38 7.08 -18.29 -15.67
C TRP A 38 6.37 -17.94 -16.99
N ARG A 39 6.90 -18.37 -18.15
CA ARG A 39 6.26 -18.05 -19.43
C ARG A 39 4.87 -18.66 -19.53
N LEU A 40 4.69 -19.90 -19.07
CA LEU A 40 3.40 -20.54 -18.92
C LEU A 40 2.52 -19.79 -17.90
N THR A 41 3.01 -19.58 -16.69
CA THR A 41 2.24 -18.95 -15.59
C THR A 41 1.76 -17.53 -15.95
N SER A 42 2.54 -16.77 -16.71
CA SER A 42 2.19 -15.42 -17.17
C SER A 42 1.32 -15.40 -18.44
N GLY A 43 0.92 -16.56 -18.96
CA GLY A 43 0.10 -16.70 -20.17
C GLY A 43 0.86 -16.45 -21.49
N GLN A 44 2.18 -16.30 -21.46
CA GLN A 44 3.01 -16.09 -22.65
C GLN A 44 3.31 -17.40 -23.42
N GLU A 45 3.10 -18.55 -22.80
CA GLU A 45 3.19 -19.88 -23.41
C GLU A 45 1.80 -20.52 -23.43
N ALA A 46 1.13 -20.45 -24.58
CA ALA A 46 -0.18 -21.06 -24.77
C ALA A 46 -0.06 -22.58 -24.83
N LYS A 47 -1.13 -23.27 -24.41
CA LYS A 47 -1.26 -24.71 -24.57
C LYS A 47 -1.14 -25.06 -26.06
N SER A 48 -0.26 -26.01 -26.38
CA SER A 48 -0.04 -26.45 -27.76
C SER A 48 -1.30 -27.09 -28.34
N SER A 49 -1.56 -26.86 -29.62
CA SER A 49 -2.56 -27.60 -30.41
C SER A 49 -1.94 -28.73 -31.25
N ALA A 50 -0.63 -28.96 -31.10
CA ALA A 50 0.16 -29.97 -31.81
C ALA A 50 0.20 -31.31 -31.01
N PRO A 51 0.99 -32.34 -31.36
CA PRO A 51 0.79 -33.73 -30.90
C PRO A 51 0.81 -33.91 -29.38
N ASP A 52 0.18 -34.99 -28.91
CA ASP A 52 -0.10 -35.29 -27.49
C ASP A 52 1.10 -35.06 -26.55
N ASP A 53 2.33 -35.41 -26.96
CA ASP A 53 3.54 -35.21 -26.14
C ASP A 53 3.77 -33.75 -25.75
N ALA A 54 3.48 -32.80 -26.65
CA ALA A 54 3.64 -31.36 -26.37
C ALA A 54 2.54 -30.83 -25.45
N VAL A 55 1.34 -31.43 -25.52
CA VAL A 55 0.22 -31.13 -24.62
C VAL A 55 0.53 -31.64 -23.23
N GLN A 56 0.97 -32.89 -23.11
CA GLN A 56 1.34 -33.51 -21.85
C GLN A 56 2.47 -32.76 -21.16
N LEU A 57 3.53 -32.38 -21.90
CA LEU A 57 4.63 -31.59 -21.33
C LEU A 57 4.15 -30.21 -20.83
N TRP A 58 3.18 -29.59 -21.51
CA TRP A 58 2.60 -28.34 -21.04
C TRP A 58 1.77 -28.55 -19.77
N GLU A 59 0.98 -29.61 -19.70
CA GLU A 59 0.16 -29.97 -18.52
C GLU A 59 1.04 -30.28 -17.30
N GLU A 60 2.11 -31.04 -17.47
CA GLU A 60 3.08 -31.32 -16.38
C GLU A 60 3.72 -30.03 -15.83
N LYS A 61 4.07 -29.08 -16.70
CA LYS A 61 4.55 -27.76 -16.27
C LYS A 61 3.45 -26.97 -15.57
N ALA A 62 2.21 -27.06 -16.03
CA ALA A 62 1.08 -26.34 -15.45
C ALA A 62 0.80 -26.84 -14.02
N GLU A 63 0.73 -28.14 -13.82
CA GLU A 63 0.59 -28.78 -12.50
C GLU A 63 1.75 -28.41 -11.57
N GLN A 64 2.99 -28.42 -12.08
CA GLN A 64 4.16 -28.04 -11.30
C GLN A 64 4.09 -26.57 -10.87
N ALA A 65 3.72 -25.66 -11.79
CA ALA A 65 3.57 -24.24 -11.47
C ALA A 65 2.48 -24.00 -10.43
N ALA A 66 1.32 -24.64 -10.60
CA ALA A 66 0.18 -24.52 -9.71
C ALA A 66 0.52 -25.01 -8.30
N GLY A 67 1.14 -26.19 -8.18
CA GLY A 67 1.59 -26.73 -6.90
C GLY A 67 2.60 -25.83 -6.17
N LEU A 68 3.56 -25.25 -6.90
CA LEU A 68 4.54 -24.31 -6.33
C LEU A 68 3.88 -23.03 -5.82
N ILE A 69 2.94 -22.45 -6.58
CA ILE A 69 2.17 -21.27 -6.17
C ILE A 69 1.37 -21.60 -4.90
N TYR A 70 0.62 -22.70 -4.92
CA TYR A 70 -0.26 -23.09 -3.81
C TYR A 70 0.49 -23.35 -2.50
N GLN A 71 1.70 -23.92 -2.58
CA GLN A 71 2.54 -24.14 -1.40
C GLN A 71 3.05 -22.84 -0.78
N ARG A 72 3.11 -21.76 -1.57
CA ARG A 72 3.70 -20.47 -1.21
C ARG A 72 2.69 -19.39 -0.86
N ILE A 73 1.44 -19.77 -0.64
CA ILE A 73 0.38 -18.89 -0.16
C ILE A 73 -0.17 -19.40 1.18
N GLU A 74 -0.65 -18.50 2.04
CA GLU A 74 -1.32 -18.87 3.29
C GLU A 74 -2.71 -19.46 3.04
N HIS A 75 -3.24 -20.18 4.04
CA HIS A 75 -4.50 -20.90 3.90
C HIS A 75 -5.69 -19.98 3.53
N SER A 76 -5.72 -18.75 4.03
CA SER A 76 -6.73 -17.74 3.66
C SER A 76 -6.76 -17.45 2.16
N MET A 77 -5.60 -17.43 1.51
CA MET A 77 -5.46 -17.22 0.07
C MET A 77 -5.66 -18.53 -0.72
N GLN A 78 -5.31 -19.68 -0.16
CA GLN A 78 -5.50 -21.00 -0.81
C GLN A 78 -6.95 -21.26 -1.17
N VAL A 79 -7.88 -20.96 -0.24
CA VAL A 79 -9.32 -21.13 -0.46
C VAL A 79 -9.81 -20.38 -1.70
N MET A 80 -9.16 -19.27 -2.08
CA MET A 80 -9.54 -18.44 -3.22
C MET A 80 -9.11 -19.02 -4.58
N VAL A 81 -8.13 -19.94 -4.59
CA VAL A 81 -7.51 -20.44 -5.83
C VAL A 81 -7.46 -21.96 -5.95
N GLN A 82 -7.93 -22.70 -4.94
CA GLN A 82 -7.90 -24.18 -4.90
C GLN A 82 -8.65 -24.83 -6.07
N ASP A 83 -9.68 -24.17 -6.61
CA ASP A 83 -10.47 -24.68 -7.74
C ASP A 83 -9.75 -24.51 -9.10
N TYR A 84 -8.55 -23.90 -9.10
CA TYR A 84 -7.75 -23.62 -10.31
C TYR A 84 -6.41 -24.35 -10.29
N MET A 85 -6.32 -25.48 -9.60
CA MET A 85 -5.06 -26.22 -9.43
C MET A 85 -4.51 -26.83 -10.74
N ASP A 86 -5.30 -26.82 -11.81
CA ASP A 86 -4.97 -27.18 -13.18
C ASP A 86 -4.62 -25.96 -14.07
N ASP A 87 -4.88 -24.74 -13.59
CA ASP A 87 -4.69 -23.49 -14.34
C ASP A 87 -3.87 -22.47 -13.52
N PRO A 88 -2.52 -22.57 -13.56
CA PRO A 88 -1.66 -21.63 -12.86
C PRO A 88 -1.76 -20.19 -13.37
N VAL A 89 -2.21 -19.98 -14.61
CA VAL A 89 -2.43 -18.63 -15.16
C VAL A 89 -3.60 -17.98 -14.43
N LYS A 90 -4.69 -18.71 -14.25
CA LYS A 90 -5.86 -18.24 -13.51
C LYS A 90 -5.55 -18.05 -12.03
N MET A 91 -4.78 -18.97 -11.41
CA MET A 91 -4.30 -18.78 -10.03
C MET A 91 -3.52 -17.48 -9.87
N TRP A 92 -2.52 -17.25 -10.73
CA TRP A 92 -1.69 -16.06 -10.67
C TRP A 92 -2.52 -14.79 -10.88
N THR A 93 -3.43 -14.82 -11.84
CA THR A 93 -4.30 -13.68 -12.18
C THR A 93 -5.26 -13.36 -11.02
N GLU A 94 -5.87 -14.36 -10.37
CA GLU A 94 -6.78 -14.10 -9.25
C GLU A 94 -6.02 -13.57 -8.03
N LEU A 95 -4.85 -14.13 -7.69
CA LEU A 95 -3.99 -13.59 -6.63
C LEU A 95 -3.57 -12.15 -6.92
N GLN A 96 -3.19 -11.86 -8.17
CA GLN A 96 -2.85 -10.51 -8.59
C GLN A 96 -4.05 -9.57 -8.45
N LYS A 97 -5.22 -9.98 -8.91
CA LYS A 97 -6.46 -9.19 -8.81
C LYS A 97 -6.90 -8.94 -7.37
N ILE A 98 -6.69 -9.87 -6.45
CA ILE A 98 -7.02 -9.70 -5.02
C ILE A 98 -6.08 -8.69 -4.37
N ASN A 99 -4.79 -8.76 -4.69
CA ASN A 99 -3.75 -8.01 -3.98
C ASN A 99 -3.35 -6.69 -4.64
N GLU A 100 -3.56 -6.54 -5.94
CA GLU A 100 -3.32 -5.29 -6.70
C GLU A 100 -4.61 -4.48 -6.90
N GLN A 101 -5.62 -4.71 -6.06
CA GLN A 101 -6.79 -3.83 -6.09
C GLN A 101 -6.36 -2.40 -5.80
N ASP A 102 -6.88 -1.49 -6.62
CA ASP A 102 -6.76 -0.07 -6.37
C ASP A 102 -7.43 0.23 -5.02
N ASN A 103 -6.63 0.44 -3.99
CA ASN A 103 -7.10 0.68 -2.62
C ASN A 103 -6.79 2.14 -2.22
N PRO A 104 -7.78 3.05 -2.33
CA PRO A 104 -7.61 4.45 -1.95
C PRO A 104 -7.20 4.64 -0.49
N ALA A 105 -7.65 3.77 0.42
CA ALA A 105 -7.28 3.82 1.82
C ALA A 105 -5.80 3.49 2.02
N ALA A 106 -5.29 2.48 1.31
CA ALA A 106 -3.86 2.14 1.32
C ALA A 106 -2.99 3.28 0.78
N ARG A 107 -3.44 3.96 -0.29
CA ARG A 107 -2.77 5.17 -0.82
C ARG A 107 -2.80 6.32 0.17
N PHE A 108 -3.97 6.61 0.76
CA PHE A 108 -4.08 7.64 1.77
C PHE A 108 -3.14 7.37 2.96
N ASN A 109 -3.10 6.13 3.46
CA ASN A 109 -2.19 5.75 4.55
C ASN A 109 -0.71 5.92 4.15
N ALA A 110 -0.35 5.61 2.90
CA ALA A 110 1.01 5.84 2.39
C ALA A 110 1.35 7.34 2.31
N TYR A 111 0.41 8.19 1.88
CA TYR A 111 0.58 9.64 1.92
C TYR A 111 0.70 10.17 3.36
N ASP A 112 -0.16 9.71 4.26
CA ASP A 112 -0.17 10.14 5.66
C ASP A 112 1.13 9.77 6.37
N GLU A 113 1.61 8.53 6.18
CA GLU A 113 2.92 8.08 6.68
C GLU A 113 4.04 8.95 6.13
N PHE A 114 4.06 9.18 4.81
CA PHE A 114 5.08 10.01 4.15
C PHE A 114 5.10 11.44 4.70
N PHE A 115 3.95 12.11 4.82
CA PHE A 115 3.87 13.48 5.31
C PHE A 115 4.10 13.61 6.82
N ASN A 116 4.01 12.52 7.58
CA ASN A 116 4.31 12.48 9.01
C ASN A 116 5.79 12.16 9.30
N ILE A 117 6.62 11.89 8.28
CA ILE A 117 8.05 11.69 8.48
C ILE A 117 8.69 12.97 9.02
N THR A 118 9.16 12.89 10.26
CA THR A 118 10.00 13.89 10.90
C THR A 118 11.30 13.23 11.36
N LYS A 119 12.39 14.01 11.41
CA LYS A 119 13.67 13.53 11.94
C LYS A 119 13.51 13.29 13.44
N LYS A 120 13.88 12.11 13.93
CA LYS A 120 13.94 11.82 15.37
C LYS A 120 15.20 12.43 15.99
N GLU A 121 15.20 12.67 17.30
CA GLU A 121 16.34 13.28 18.02
C GLU A 121 17.65 12.51 17.76
N ASP A 122 17.63 11.19 18.01
CA ASP A 122 18.81 10.31 17.90
C ASP A 122 19.02 9.66 16.52
N GLU A 123 18.34 10.15 15.48
CA GLU A 123 18.41 9.56 14.14
C GLU A 123 19.49 10.23 13.27
N SER A 124 20.25 9.42 12.54
CA SER A 124 21.20 9.92 11.51
C SER A 124 20.46 10.44 10.27
N LEU A 125 21.08 11.38 9.55
CA LEU A 125 20.49 11.88 8.29
C LEU A 125 20.34 10.78 7.23
N THR A 126 21.27 9.83 7.19
CA THR A 126 21.19 8.66 6.30
C THR A 126 19.94 7.82 6.59
N ASN A 127 19.65 7.54 7.86
CA ASN A 127 18.46 6.77 8.24
C ASN A 127 17.18 7.51 7.89
N LEU A 128 17.15 8.84 8.07
CA LEU A 128 16.03 9.67 7.64
C LEU A 128 15.80 9.57 6.14
N VAL A 129 16.85 9.71 5.32
CA VAL A 129 16.77 9.57 3.86
C VAL A 129 16.23 8.20 3.48
N SER A 130 16.74 7.12 4.09
CA SER A 130 16.25 5.76 3.83
C SER A 130 14.77 5.61 4.16
N ARG A 131 14.26 6.20 5.25
CA ARG A 131 12.82 6.18 5.56
C ARG A 131 11.99 6.92 4.52
N VAL A 132 12.48 8.07 4.04
CA VAL A 132 11.81 8.83 2.97
C VAL A 132 11.77 8.03 1.66
N GLU A 133 12.87 7.38 1.28
CA GLU A 133 12.93 6.53 0.10
C GLU A 133 11.99 5.33 0.19
N LEU A 134 11.93 4.66 1.35
CA LEU A 134 11.00 3.57 1.61
C LEU A 134 9.54 4.03 1.52
N ALA A 135 9.21 5.19 2.08
CA ALA A 135 7.86 5.76 2.00
C ALA A 135 7.49 6.16 0.56
N LEU A 136 8.43 6.72 -0.22
CA LEU A 136 8.23 6.98 -1.65
C LEU A 136 7.99 5.69 -2.44
N HIS A 137 8.75 4.64 -2.15
CA HIS A 137 8.55 3.33 -2.75
C HIS A 137 7.15 2.80 -2.43
N LYS A 138 6.69 2.92 -1.18
CA LYS A 138 5.34 2.52 -0.76
C LYS A 138 4.23 3.31 -1.46
N ILE A 139 4.40 4.62 -1.64
CA ILE A 139 3.48 5.44 -2.45
C ILE A 139 3.41 4.93 -3.90
N ARG A 140 4.56 4.53 -4.48
CA ARG A 140 4.61 3.99 -5.85
C ARG A 140 3.95 2.62 -5.95
N SER A 141 4.18 1.74 -4.98
CA SER A 141 3.61 0.39 -4.99
C SER A 141 2.11 0.35 -4.72
N THR A 142 1.56 1.37 -4.04
CA THR A 142 0.11 1.48 -3.77
C THR A 142 -0.65 2.22 -4.87
N ARG A 143 0.06 2.83 -5.83
CA ARG A 143 -0.54 3.54 -6.95
C ARG A 143 -0.86 2.57 -8.08
N SER A 144 -2.10 2.61 -8.59
CA SER A 144 -2.42 2.00 -9.88
C SER A 144 -1.58 2.64 -10.99
N THR A 145 -1.02 1.84 -11.89
CA THR A 145 -0.32 2.31 -13.10
C THR A 145 -1.22 3.12 -14.04
N THR A 146 -2.54 3.09 -13.80
CA THR A 146 -3.56 3.80 -14.61
C THR A 146 -4.03 5.11 -13.97
N LEU A 147 -3.53 5.48 -12.77
CA LEU A 147 -3.97 6.69 -12.06
C LEU A 147 -3.61 7.96 -12.85
N LYS A 148 -4.61 8.75 -13.20
CA LYS A 148 -4.43 10.04 -13.90
C LYS A 148 -3.96 11.12 -12.94
N LEU A 149 -3.31 12.16 -13.49
CA LEU A 149 -2.86 13.31 -12.69
C LEU A 149 -4.01 13.98 -11.94
N GLU A 150 -5.17 14.16 -12.58
CA GLU A 150 -6.37 14.74 -11.94
C GLU A 150 -6.89 13.89 -10.77
N GLU A 151 -6.81 12.56 -10.88
CA GLU A 151 -7.22 11.64 -9.80
C GLU A 151 -6.23 11.74 -8.63
N PHE A 152 -4.94 11.84 -8.92
CA PHE A 152 -3.90 12.07 -7.92
C PHE A 152 -4.07 13.40 -7.18
N GLU A 153 -4.36 14.50 -7.89
CA GLU A 153 -4.63 15.81 -7.29
C GLU A 153 -5.88 15.78 -6.39
N ASN A 154 -6.94 15.08 -6.82
CA ASN A 154 -8.14 14.88 -6.02
C ASN A 154 -7.84 14.11 -4.73
N GLU A 155 -7.04 13.05 -4.80
CA GLU A 155 -6.60 12.29 -3.62
C GLU A 155 -5.78 13.15 -2.67
N LEU A 156 -4.86 13.96 -3.19
CA LEU A 156 -4.03 14.86 -2.38
C LEU A 156 -4.88 15.93 -1.68
N ALA A 157 -5.87 16.50 -2.38
CA ALA A 157 -6.83 17.45 -1.80
C ALA A 157 -7.65 16.80 -0.68
N CYS A 158 -8.11 15.56 -0.90
CA CYS A 158 -8.78 14.78 0.15
C CYS A 158 -7.86 14.53 1.34
N ALA A 159 -6.60 14.17 1.08
CA ALA A 159 -5.66 13.86 2.14
C ALA A 159 -5.34 15.08 3.01
N CYS A 160 -5.13 16.23 2.37
CA CYS A 160 -4.95 17.52 3.02
C CYS A 160 -6.16 17.87 3.91
N LEU A 161 -7.38 17.72 3.39
CA LEU A 161 -8.59 18.01 4.16
C LEU A 161 -8.72 17.11 5.40
N ILE A 162 -8.51 15.80 5.25
CA ILE A 162 -8.60 14.85 6.38
C ILE A 162 -7.56 15.18 7.46
N ARG A 163 -6.34 15.55 7.07
CA ARG A 163 -5.26 15.95 7.99
C ARG A 163 -5.53 17.28 8.69
N ALA A 164 -6.30 18.17 8.06
CA ALA A 164 -6.67 19.45 8.64
C ALA A 164 -7.81 19.36 9.69
N LEU A 165 -8.47 18.20 9.81
CA LEU A 165 -9.55 18.02 10.77
C LEU A 165 -9.01 17.77 12.19
N PRO A 166 -9.62 18.38 13.22
CA PRO A 166 -9.28 18.12 14.61
C PRO A 166 -9.80 16.74 15.06
N GLU A 167 -9.39 16.32 16.25
CA GLU A 167 -9.68 14.98 16.80
C GLU A 167 -11.18 14.72 17.01
N ASP A 168 -11.99 15.78 17.19
CA ASP A 168 -13.46 15.69 17.29
C ASP A 168 -14.11 15.07 16.03
N TYR A 169 -13.38 14.99 14.92
CA TYR A 169 -13.81 14.35 13.68
C TYR A 169 -13.21 12.95 13.49
N ALA A 170 -12.63 12.31 14.52
CA ALA A 170 -12.01 10.99 14.42
C ALA A 170 -12.93 9.94 13.78
N SER A 171 -14.20 9.87 14.19
CA SER A 171 -15.18 8.95 13.59
C SER A 171 -15.42 9.22 12.10
N PHE A 172 -15.40 10.49 11.69
CA PHE A 172 -15.49 10.86 10.28
C PHE A 172 -14.22 10.46 9.54
N ARG A 173 -13.02 10.72 10.09
CA ARG A 173 -11.73 10.30 9.52
C ARG A 173 -11.71 8.79 9.29
N SER A 174 -12.13 7.98 10.26
CA SER A 174 -12.22 6.53 10.12
C SER A 174 -13.23 6.10 9.04
N ALA A 175 -14.40 6.73 8.96
CA ALA A 175 -15.39 6.41 7.94
C ALA A 175 -14.91 6.72 6.51
N VAL A 176 -14.08 7.76 6.36
CA VAL A 176 -13.48 8.13 5.06
C VAL A 176 -12.49 7.07 4.57
N LEU A 177 -11.75 6.42 5.47
CA LEU A 177 -10.86 5.31 5.12
C LEU A 177 -11.60 4.07 4.59
N LEU A 178 -12.91 3.96 4.79
CA LEU A 178 -13.73 2.87 4.26
C LEU A 178 -14.34 3.21 2.88
N MET A 179 -14.10 4.42 2.36
CA MET A 179 -14.66 4.84 1.07
C MET A 179 -13.90 4.18 -0.08
N LYS A 180 -14.67 3.63 -1.04
CA LYS A 180 -14.12 3.03 -2.28
C LYS A 180 -13.55 4.06 -3.26
N GLU A 181 -13.86 5.35 -3.09
CA GLU A 181 -13.38 6.41 -3.96
C GLU A 181 -13.09 7.69 -3.16
N PHE A 182 -11.88 8.24 -3.33
CA PHE A 182 -11.47 9.53 -2.75
C PHE A 182 -11.68 10.66 -3.76
N LYS A 183 -12.94 11.00 -4.01
CA LYS A 183 -13.31 12.17 -4.84
C LYS A 183 -13.53 13.38 -3.97
N TRP A 184 -12.85 14.49 -4.28
CA TRP A 184 -12.93 15.76 -3.56
C TRP A 184 -14.38 16.20 -3.30
N ASN A 185 -15.21 16.20 -4.34
CA ASN A 185 -16.61 16.63 -4.25
C ASN A 185 -17.45 15.73 -3.34
N ASN A 186 -17.17 14.43 -3.29
CA ASN A 186 -17.85 13.49 -2.40
C ASN A 186 -17.45 13.79 -0.95
N LEU A 187 -16.14 13.82 -0.67
CA LEU A 187 -15.62 14.05 0.67
C LEU A 187 -16.08 15.40 1.25
N LYS A 188 -15.98 16.47 0.44
CA LYS A 188 -16.47 17.81 0.79
C LYS A 188 -17.95 17.78 1.17
N ARG A 189 -18.80 17.10 0.39
CA ARG A 189 -20.23 16.96 0.70
C ARG A 189 -20.46 16.22 2.02
N HIS A 190 -19.77 15.11 2.25
CA HIS A 190 -19.91 14.32 3.47
C HIS A 190 -19.48 15.10 4.72
N LEU A 191 -18.37 15.84 4.65
CA LEU A 191 -17.89 16.68 5.76
C LEU A 191 -18.88 17.82 6.08
N LEU A 192 -19.38 18.51 5.06
CA LEU A 192 -20.36 19.58 5.29
C LEU A 192 -21.66 19.05 5.88
N LYS A 193 -22.07 17.81 5.55
CA LYS A 193 -23.20 17.14 6.20
C LYS A 193 -22.90 16.80 7.66
N SER A 194 -21.73 16.24 7.98
CA SER A 194 -21.38 15.86 9.35
C SER A 194 -21.26 17.06 10.29
N SER A 195 -20.77 18.20 9.78
CA SER A 195 -20.70 19.45 10.56
C SER A 195 -22.06 19.95 11.07
N ARG A 196 -23.16 19.64 10.36
CA ARG A 196 -24.53 19.99 10.78
C ARG A 196 -25.01 19.09 11.92
N THR A 197 -24.66 17.82 11.87
CA THR A 197 -24.99 16.85 12.92
C THR A 197 -24.18 17.11 14.20
N VAL A 198 -22.89 17.44 14.08
CA VAL A 198 -22.04 17.78 15.24
C VAL A 198 -22.53 19.06 15.92
N LYS A 199 -22.91 20.09 15.15
CA LYS A 199 -23.52 21.32 15.71
C LYS A 199 -24.86 21.07 16.42
N SER A 200 -25.64 20.11 15.94
CA SER A 200 -26.89 19.66 16.58
C SER A 200 -26.66 18.85 17.85
N ALA A 201 -25.54 18.13 17.95
CA ALA A 201 -25.17 17.39 19.16
C ALA A 201 -24.55 18.33 20.22
N SER A 202 -23.74 19.31 19.80
CA SER A 202 -23.14 20.31 20.69
C SER A 202 -24.16 21.33 21.22
N SER A 203 -25.35 21.45 20.62
CA SER A 203 -26.45 22.28 21.16
C SER A 203 -27.19 21.63 22.33
N PHE A 204 -26.93 20.35 22.63
CA PHE A 204 -27.31 19.73 23.90
C PHE A 204 -26.18 19.95 24.90
N SER A 205 -26.18 21.10 25.58
CA SER A 205 -25.27 21.36 26.69
C SER A 205 -25.54 20.37 27.84
N PRO A 206 -24.51 19.68 28.38
CA PRO A 206 -24.57 19.14 29.72
C PRO A 206 -24.50 20.31 30.71
N ARG A 207 -25.30 20.22 31.78
CA ARG A 207 -25.29 21.20 32.89
C ARG A 207 -23.87 21.36 33.45
N PRO A 208 -23.45 22.58 33.83
CA PRO A 208 -22.10 22.80 34.34
C PRO A 208 -21.97 22.21 35.75
N CYS A 209 -21.17 21.15 35.89
CA CYS A 209 -20.63 20.74 37.19
C CYS A 209 -19.36 21.57 37.46
N SER A 210 -19.40 22.32 38.56
CA SER A 210 -18.35 23.21 39.03
C SER A 210 -17.13 22.43 39.56
N HIS A 211 -16.01 22.44 38.84
CA HIS A 211 -14.67 22.23 39.39
C HIS A 211 -13.62 23.01 38.60
N PRO A 212 -12.51 23.43 39.24
CA PRO A 212 -11.59 24.43 38.69
C PRO A 212 -10.71 23.84 37.57
N PRO A 213 -10.17 24.69 36.66
CA PRO A 213 -9.48 24.21 35.48
C PRO A 213 -8.07 23.69 35.82
N VAL A 214 -7.78 22.47 35.35
CA VAL A 214 -6.42 21.96 35.20
C VAL A 214 -5.80 22.64 33.96
N VAL A 215 -4.63 23.23 34.14
CA VAL A 215 -3.86 23.91 33.08
C VAL A 215 -3.46 22.89 32.02
N LEU A 216 -4.03 22.99 30.81
CA LEU A 216 -3.57 22.29 29.62
C LEU A 216 -2.51 23.15 28.92
N LEU A 217 -1.28 22.61 28.86
CA LEU A 217 -0.16 23.18 28.12
C LEU A 217 -0.53 23.35 26.64
N SER A 218 -0.59 24.62 26.23
CA SER A 218 -0.62 25.06 24.84
C SER A 218 0.61 24.55 24.07
N LEU A 219 0.42 23.58 23.18
CA LEU A 219 1.42 23.28 22.15
C LEU A 219 1.38 24.39 21.10
N SER A 220 2.48 25.14 21.05
CA SER A 220 2.69 26.28 20.15
C SER A 220 2.87 25.83 18.69
N PRO A 221 2.48 26.65 17.70
CA PRO A 221 2.79 26.40 16.30
C PRO A 221 4.28 26.61 15.99
N LEU A 222 4.81 25.78 15.10
CA LEU A 222 6.15 25.88 14.49
C LEU A 222 6.51 27.34 14.15
N LYS A 223 7.42 27.94 14.91
CA LYS A 223 8.27 29.04 14.43
C LYS A 223 9.56 28.43 13.90
N MET A 224 9.58 28.06 12.62
CA MET A 224 10.86 27.95 11.93
C MET A 224 11.42 29.36 11.75
N SER A 225 12.50 29.65 12.47
CA SER A 225 13.29 30.87 12.30
C SER A 225 13.80 30.95 10.85
N LEU A 226 13.37 31.98 10.13
CA LEU A 226 13.76 32.27 8.74
C LEU A 226 15.30 32.33 8.55
N ALA A 227 16.06 32.58 9.62
CA ALA A 227 17.51 32.77 9.57
C ALA A 227 18.30 31.50 9.22
N HIS A 228 17.87 30.31 9.66
CA HIS A 228 18.58 29.06 9.36
C HIS A 228 18.33 28.56 7.93
N SER A 229 17.18 28.89 7.35
CA SER A 229 16.83 28.47 5.99
C SER A 229 17.61 29.28 4.93
N VAL A 230 17.85 30.57 5.18
CA VAL A 230 18.64 31.43 4.28
C VAL A 230 20.11 31.01 4.26
N ALA A 231 20.72 30.72 5.42
CA ALA A 231 22.11 30.29 5.49
C ALA A 231 22.35 28.93 4.80
N PHE A 232 21.39 28.01 4.89
CA PHE A 232 21.47 26.71 4.24
C PHE A 232 21.34 26.82 2.70
N LEU A 233 20.42 27.66 2.22
CA LEU A 233 20.27 27.93 0.78
C LEU A 233 21.50 28.66 0.20
N ASP A 234 22.11 29.58 0.95
CA ASP A 234 23.34 30.26 0.53
C ASP A 234 24.55 29.32 0.48
N THR A 235 24.58 28.32 1.35
CA THR A 235 25.61 27.27 1.34
C THR A 235 25.45 26.34 0.15
N LEU A 236 24.22 25.88 -0.14
CA LEU A 236 23.94 25.05 -1.32
C LEU A 236 24.22 25.77 -2.64
N ARG A 237 24.00 27.09 -2.70
CA ARG A 237 24.29 27.91 -3.88
C ARG A 237 25.79 28.08 -4.14
N ARG A 238 26.63 28.02 -3.10
CA ARG A 238 28.09 28.13 -3.19
C ARG A 238 28.77 26.81 -3.57
N THR A 239 28.13 25.68 -3.31
CA THR A 239 28.66 24.34 -3.64
C THR A 239 28.26 23.82 -5.02
N ALA A 240 27.51 24.60 -5.81
CA ALA A 240 26.99 24.23 -7.12
C ALA A 240 27.72 24.92 -8.30
N ILE A 241 28.96 25.39 -8.10
CA ILE A 241 29.88 25.83 -9.17
C ILE A 241 31.03 24.83 -9.24
#